data_AF-Q838X9-F1
#
_entry.id   AF-Q838X9-F1
#
_cell.length_a   1.000
_cell.length_b   1.000
_cell.length_c   1.000
_cell.angle_alpha   90.00
_cell.angle_beta   90.00
_cell.angle_gamma   90.00
#
_symmetry.space_group_name_H-M   'P 1'
#
loop_
_entity.id
_entity.type
_entity.pdbx_description
1 polymer ?
#
loop_
_entity_poly.entity_id
_entity_poly.type
_entity_poly.pdbx_seq_one_letter_code
_entity_poly.pdbx_strand_id
1 'polypeptide(L)'
;MKKMIKFAGIALIFAALLSACSNAKNNTQKKAETAAQSSTIEASDSNENEPNTENITQAVKQLEEKFNSDEKLVKIDVKNNVKDDTSDNPHAVITVKVINDEAKKNMEEMQTAIDSNSGTEAQKTAIYGIQLNVEEVAKTLENDNDVISFITPYTNGNDRTIAKSTKNENIIPLVK
;
A
#
# COMPACT_ATOMS: atom_id res chain seq x y z
N MET A 1 -33.41 -14.96 39.99
CA MET A 1 -33.91 -13.83 39.18
C MET A 1 -32.88 -12.70 39.23
N LYS A 2 -32.24 -12.39 38.10
CA LYS A 2 -31.63 -11.08 37.80
C LYS A 2 -31.25 -11.09 36.32
N LYS A 3 -32.13 -10.50 35.52
CA LYS A 3 -31.87 -10.13 34.13
C LYS A 3 -31.41 -8.67 34.11
N MET A 4 -30.91 -8.27 32.94
CA MET A 4 -30.85 -6.92 32.38
C MET A 4 -29.48 -6.25 32.42
N ILE A 5 -28.71 -6.48 31.35
CA ILE A 5 -27.73 -5.49 30.85
C ILE A 5 -28.42 -4.82 29.66
N LYS A 6 -28.61 -3.50 29.77
CA LYS A 6 -29.23 -2.67 28.73
C LYS A 6 -28.15 -2.27 27.74
N PHE A 7 -28.29 -2.68 26.48
CA PHE A 7 -27.54 -2.13 25.36
C PHE A 7 -28.08 -0.72 25.06
N ALA A 8 -27.26 0.31 25.23
CA ALA A 8 -27.53 1.65 24.74
C ALA A 8 -27.10 1.70 23.26
N GLY A 9 -28.08 1.73 22.36
CA GLY A 9 -27.86 1.92 20.92
C GLY A 9 -27.42 3.35 20.64
N ILE A 10 -26.25 3.51 20.03
CA ILE A 10 -25.80 4.77 19.43
C ILE A 10 -26.41 4.83 18.03
N ALA A 11 -27.35 5.75 17.83
CA ALA A 11 -27.90 6.07 16.52
C ALA A 11 -26.94 7.03 15.80
N LEU A 12 -26.28 6.57 14.74
CA LEU A 12 -25.53 7.44 13.82
C LEU A 12 -26.47 7.97 12.73
N ILE A 13 -26.66 9.29 12.74
CA ILE A 13 -27.44 10.03 11.76
C ILE A 13 -26.60 10.18 10.48
N PHE A 14 -27.04 9.58 9.39
CA PHE A 14 -26.50 9.84 8.05
C PHE A 14 -27.06 11.17 7.52
N ALA A 15 -26.20 12.17 7.37
CA ALA A 15 -26.48 13.34 6.56
C ALA A 15 -25.74 13.21 5.22
N ALA A 16 -26.47 12.79 4.19
CA ALA A 16 -26.03 12.89 2.81
C ALA A 16 -26.17 14.35 2.35
N LEU A 17 -25.08 14.96 1.91
CA LEU A 17 -25.15 16.16 1.08
C LEU A 17 -24.58 15.82 -0.30
N LEU A 18 -25.52 15.64 -1.24
CA LEU A 18 -25.26 15.74 -2.67
C LEU A 18 -25.10 17.23 -3.01
N SER A 19 -23.94 17.63 -3.49
CA SER A 19 -23.74 18.89 -4.21
C SER A 19 -23.40 18.59 -5.66
N ALA A 20 -24.36 18.92 -6.53
CA ALA A 20 -24.22 18.95 -7.97
C ALA A 20 -24.11 20.41 -8.47
N CYS A 21 -23.69 20.53 -9.74
CA CYS A 21 -23.68 21.71 -10.62
C CYS A 21 -22.43 22.61 -10.50
N SER A 22 -21.82 23.15 -11.56
CA SER A 22 -22.30 23.48 -12.91
C SER A 22 -21.14 23.72 -13.90
N ASN A 23 -21.44 23.57 -15.21
CA ASN A 23 -20.65 23.84 -16.42
C ASN A 23 -20.14 25.29 -16.59
N ALA A 24 -19.01 25.49 -17.31
CA ALA A 24 -18.93 26.25 -18.60
C ALA A 24 -17.50 26.50 -19.15
N LYS A 25 -17.23 25.94 -20.35
CA LYS A 25 -16.64 26.49 -21.60
C LYS A 25 -15.47 27.54 -21.61
N ASN A 26 -14.39 27.14 -22.29
CA ASN A 26 -13.70 27.76 -23.44
C ASN A 26 -12.29 28.43 -23.32
N ASN A 27 -11.39 27.92 -24.18
CA ASN A 27 -10.27 28.53 -24.94
C ASN A 27 -9.01 29.16 -24.26
N THR A 28 -7.90 28.45 -24.50
CA THR A 28 -6.73 28.88 -25.32
C THR A 28 -5.67 29.84 -24.73
N GLN A 29 -4.43 29.30 -24.77
CA GLN A 29 -3.11 29.91 -25.04
C GLN A 29 -2.14 30.31 -23.90
N LYS A 30 -1.02 29.57 -23.90
CA LYS A 30 0.39 30.03 -24.05
C LYS A 30 1.27 30.14 -22.79
N LYS A 31 2.16 29.14 -22.68
CA LYS A 31 3.62 29.12 -22.39
C LYS A 31 4.22 30.25 -21.53
N ALA A 32 4.87 29.89 -20.41
CA ALA A 32 6.24 30.30 -20.03
C ALA A 32 6.80 29.48 -18.84
N GLU A 33 7.82 28.68 -19.15
CA GLU A 33 9.10 28.45 -18.45
C GLU A 33 9.33 28.62 -16.92
N THR A 34 10.05 27.62 -16.39
CA THR A 34 11.09 27.64 -15.33
C THR A 34 10.68 27.25 -13.91
N ALA A 35 11.07 26.03 -13.50
CA ALA A 35 12.14 25.82 -12.51
C ALA A 35 12.39 24.32 -12.35
N ALA A 36 13.56 23.87 -12.78
CA ALA A 36 14.07 22.55 -12.46
C ALA A 36 14.32 22.48 -10.95
N GLN A 37 13.66 21.54 -10.26
CA GLN A 37 14.06 21.12 -8.93
C GLN A 37 14.41 19.63 -8.98
N SER A 38 15.72 19.44 -8.86
CA SER A 38 16.47 18.20 -8.73
C SER A 38 15.80 17.22 -7.78
N SER A 39 15.22 16.15 -8.32
CA SER A 39 15.03 14.91 -7.57
C SER A 39 16.34 14.14 -7.66
N THR A 40 17.14 14.19 -6.60
CA THR A 40 18.36 13.39 -6.49
C THR A 40 17.94 11.92 -6.42
N ILE A 41 18.02 11.25 -7.57
CA ILE A 41 18.03 9.79 -7.66
C ILE A 41 19.45 9.38 -7.30
N GLU A 42 19.65 8.91 -6.07
CA GLU A 42 20.88 8.17 -5.74
C GLU A 42 20.77 6.77 -6.37
N ALA A 43 21.11 6.70 -7.65
CA ALA A 43 21.38 5.45 -8.35
C ALA A 43 22.74 4.93 -7.86
N SER A 44 22.73 3.88 -7.04
CA SER A 44 23.94 3.08 -6.78
C SER A 44 24.13 2.07 -7.91
N ASP A 45 25.27 2.22 -8.58
CA ASP A 45 26.00 1.31 -9.47
C ASP A 45 25.22 0.38 -10.41
N SER A 46 25.26 0.79 -11.67
CA SER A 46 24.99 -0.02 -12.86
C SER A 46 25.91 -1.24 -12.92
N ASN A 47 25.31 -2.43 -12.93
CA ASN A 47 25.96 -3.64 -13.45
C ASN A 47 24.98 -4.35 -14.39
N GLU A 48 25.49 -4.68 -15.56
CA GLU A 48 24.81 -5.22 -16.75
C GLU A 48 24.11 -6.57 -16.48
N ASN A 49 22.94 -6.51 -15.84
CA ASN A 49 21.92 -7.57 -15.79
C ASN A 49 20.62 -6.97 -15.20
N GLU A 50 20.13 -5.90 -15.83
CA GLU A 50 19.11 -5.02 -15.26
C GLU A 50 17.70 -5.61 -15.48
N PRO A 51 16.97 -6.07 -14.45
CA PRO A 51 15.56 -6.43 -14.60
C PRO A 51 14.79 -5.17 -15.00
N ASN A 52 13.87 -5.30 -15.97
CA ASN A 52 13.13 -4.20 -16.62
C ASN A 52 12.72 -3.08 -15.66
N THR A 53 13.57 -2.05 -15.57
CA THR A 53 13.46 -0.98 -14.58
C THR A 53 12.23 -0.10 -14.80
N GLU A 54 11.70 -0.07 -16.02
CA GLU A 54 10.48 0.68 -16.34
C GLU A 54 9.25 0.11 -15.62
N ASN A 55 9.04 -1.22 -15.66
CA ASN A 55 7.90 -1.86 -15.00
C ASN A 55 7.99 -1.74 -13.47
N ILE A 56 9.19 -1.90 -12.91
CA ILE A 56 9.44 -1.69 -11.48
C ILE A 56 9.18 -0.23 -11.09
N THR A 57 9.64 0.73 -11.89
CA THR A 57 9.41 2.17 -11.66
C THR A 57 7.91 2.49 -11.71
N GLN A 58 7.18 1.91 -12.66
CA GLN A 58 5.73 2.08 -12.75
C GLN A 58 5.01 1.49 -11.54
N ALA A 59 5.41 0.30 -11.09
CA ALA A 59 4.86 -0.32 -9.89
C ALA A 59 5.10 0.55 -8.64
N VAL A 60 6.31 1.08 -8.47
CA VAL A 60 6.63 2.03 -7.39
C VAL A 60 5.71 3.24 -7.43
N LYS A 61 5.55 3.87 -8.60
CA LYS A 61 4.66 5.03 -8.76
C LYS A 61 3.21 4.72 -8.40
N GLN A 62 2.69 3.57 -8.83
CA GLN A 62 1.32 3.15 -8.49
C GLN A 62 1.15 2.92 -6.98
N LEU A 63 2.15 2.33 -6.32
CA LEU A 63 2.13 2.13 -4.86
C LEU A 63 2.21 3.47 -4.11
N GLU A 64 3.03 4.42 -4.59
CA GLU A 64 3.07 5.77 -4.01
C GLU A 64 1.70 6.44 -4.14
N GLU A 65 1.08 6.41 -5.32
CA GLU A 65 -0.25 6.99 -5.55
C GLU A 65 -1.36 6.31 -4.74
N LYS A 66 -1.26 5.01 -4.48
CA LYS A 66 -2.25 4.24 -3.71
C LYS A 66 -2.13 4.46 -2.20
N PHE A 67 -0.92 4.65 -1.67
CA PHE A 67 -0.67 4.64 -0.23
C PHE A 67 -0.22 5.98 0.35
N ASN A 68 0.32 6.88 -0.47
CA ASN A 68 0.63 8.24 -0.07
C ASN A 68 -0.40 9.20 -0.67
N SER A 69 -0.76 10.22 0.09
CA SER A 69 -1.61 11.32 -0.36
C SER A 69 -0.85 12.62 -0.09
N ASP A 70 -1.51 13.65 0.45
CA ASP A 70 -0.83 14.86 0.89
C ASP A 70 0.18 14.58 2.02
N GLU A 71 -0.10 13.54 2.82
CA GLU A 71 0.83 13.01 3.82
C GLU A 71 1.54 11.74 3.33
N LYS A 72 2.83 11.63 3.68
CA LYS A 72 3.64 10.46 3.40
C LYS A 72 3.45 9.40 4.50
N LEU A 73 2.62 8.39 4.21
CA LEU A 73 2.31 7.31 5.13
C LEU A 73 3.29 6.13 5.01
N VAL A 74 3.82 5.90 3.80
CA VAL A 74 4.72 4.80 3.49
C VAL A 74 6.00 5.28 2.79
N LYS A 75 7.07 4.51 2.97
CA LYS A 75 8.29 4.57 2.16
C LYS A 75 8.36 3.30 1.32
N ILE A 76 8.80 3.44 0.07
CA ILE A 76 9.00 2.30 -0.83
C ILE A 76 10.50 2.11 -1.03
N ASP A 77 10.97 0.89 -0.80
CA ASP A 77 12.34 0.46 -1.03
C ASP A 77 12.36 -0.67 -2.06
N VAL A 78 13.26 -0.62 -3.03
CA VAL A 78 13.40 -1.64 -4.09
C VAL A 78 14.77 -2.30 -3.99
N LYS A 79 14.79 -3.63 -4.00
CA LYS A 79 16.01 -4.42 -4.15
C LYS A 79 15.91 -5.23 -5.43
N ASN A 80 16.80 -4.99 -6.37
CA ASN A 80 16.87 -5.72 -7.64
C ASN A 80 17.82 -6.90 -7.54
N ASN A 81 17.65 -7.88 -8.43
CA ASN A 81 18.55 -9.03 -8.56
C ASN A 81 18.75 -9.80 -7.25
N VAL A 82 17.70 -9.89 -6.42
CA VAL A 82 17.69 -10.70 -5.22
C VAL A 82 17.84 -12.16 -5.63
N LYS A 83 18.79 -12.83 -4.97
CA LYS A 83 19.04 -14.27 -5.08
C LYS A 83 18.85 -14.86 -3.70
N ASP A 84 17.76 -15.60 -3.54
CA ASP A 84 17.42 -16.29 -2.30
C ASP A 84 16.88 -17.68 -2.62
N ASP A 85 16.38 -18.38 -1.60
CA ASP A 85 15.83 -19.73 -1.72
C ASP A 85 14.38 -19.75 -2.22
N THR A 86 13.79 -18.60 -2.54
CA THR A 86 12.39 -18.48 -3.00
C THR A 86 12.24 -18.50 -4.52
N SER A 87 13.32 -18.27 -5.27
CA SER A 87 13.35 -18.39 -6.72
C SER A 87 14.71 -18.81 -7.24
N ASP A 88 14.71 -19.69 -8.25
CA ASP A 88 15.93 -20.06 -9.00
C ASP A 88 16.44 -18.94 -9.91
N ASN A 89 15.65 -17.88 -10.11
CA ASN A 89 15.98 -16.74 -10.96
C ASN A 89 16.17 -15.45 -10.13
N PRO A 90 17.05 -14.53 -10.57
CA PRO A 90 17.09 -13.18 -9.99
C PRO A 90 15.72 -12.51 -10.09
N HIS A 91 15.29 -11.88 -9.01
CA HIS A 91 14.01 -11.17 -8.96
C HIS A 91 14.13 -9.86 -8.17
N ALA A 92 13.13 -9.00 -8.30
CA ALA A 92 13.01 -7.77 -7.54
C ALA A 92 12.12 -7.96 -6.30
N VAL A 93 12.52 -7.31 -5.21
CA VAL A 93 11.72 -7.21 -3.99
C VAL A 93 11.38 -5.75 -3.75
N ILE A 94 10.11 -5.41 -3.86
CA ILE A 94 9.54 -4.09 -3.59
C ILE A 94 8.93 -4.12 -2.20
N THR A 95 9.46 -3.31 -1.28
CA THR A 95 8.96 -3.21 0.09
C THR A 95 8.25 -1.88 0.29
N VAL A 96 6.96 -1.94 0.63
CA VAL A 96 6.16 -0.79 1.07
C VAL A 96 6.14 -0.81 2.59
N LYS A 97 6.89 0.11 3.22
CA LYS A 97 7.04 0.17 4.68
C LYS A 97 6.28 1.35 5.26
N VAL A 98 5.39 1.11 6.23
CA VAL A 98 4.67 2.17 6.95
C VAL A 98 5.65 2.99 7.79
N ILE A 99 5.65 4.31 7.62
CA ILE A 99 6.54 5.23 8.33
C ILE A 99 5.80 6.22 9.23
N ASN A 100 4.53 6.53 8.97
CA ASN A 100 3.73 7.39 9.84
C ASN A 100 3.33 6.64 11.13
N ASP A 101 3.48 7.28 12.29
CA ASP A 101 3.32 6.62 13.60
C ASP A 101 1.86 6.30 13.94
N GLU A 102 0.91 7.15 13.55
CA GLU A 102 -0.52 6.89 13.72
C GLU A 102 -0.96 5.73 12.83
N ALA A 103 -0.51 5.70 11.58
CA ALA A 103 -0.77 4.61 10.65
C ALA A 103 -0.19 3.28 11.17
N LYS A 104 1.02 3.27 11.72
CA LYS A 104 1.62 2.07 12.36
C LYS A 104 0.74 1.56 13.49
N LYS A 105 0.35 2.44 14.42
CA LYS A 105 -0.48 2.08 15.59
C LYS A 105 -1.83 1.52 15.15
N ASN A 106 -2.49 2.19 14.20
CA ASN A 106 -3.78 1.74 13.67
C ASN A 106 -3.64 0.38 12.97
N MET A 107 -2.60 0.18 12.16
CA MET A 107 -2.34 -1.10 11.48
C MET A 107 -2.10 -2.24 12.47
N GLU A 108 -1.28 -2.01 13.50
CA GLU A 108 -1.00 -2.96 14.57
C GLU A 108 -2.28 -3.35 15.33
N GLU A 109 -3.11 -2.37 15.70
CA GLU A 109 -4.39 -2.61 16.37
C GLU A 109 -5.34 -3.44 15.49
N MET A 110 -5.51 -3.05 14.22
CA MET A 110 -6.38 -3.77 13.28
C MET A 110 -5.93 -5.21 13.06
N GLN A 111 -4.65 -5.42 12.76
CA GLN A 111 -4.12 -6.75 12.49
C GLN A 111 -4.10 -7.62 13.74
N THR A 112 -3.80 -7.07 14.92
CA THR A 112 -3.88 -7.82 16.19
C THR A 112 -5.31 -8.24 16.51
N ALA A 113 -6.30 -7.38 16.24
CA ALA A 113 -7.70 -7.74 16.41
C ALA A 113 -8.12 -8.86 15.43
N ILE A 114 -7.69 -8.78 14.17
CA ILE A 114 -7.95 -9.83 13.16
C ILE A 114 -7.30 -11.16 13.56
N ASP A 115 -6.03 -11.14 13.95
CA ASP A 115 -5.28 -12.34 14.37
C ASP A 115 -5.90 -13.02 15.60
N SER A 116 -6.48 -12.24 16.51
CA SER A 116 -7.17 -12.73 17.72
C SER A 116 -8.64 -13.08 17.48
N ASN A 117 -9.11 -13.06 16.22
CA ASN A 117 -10.50 -13.31 15.85
C ASN A 117 -11.51 -12.38 16.55
N SER A 118 -11.06 -11.17 16.90
CA SER A 118 -11.85 -10.10 17.52
C SER A 118 -12.03 -8.87 16.59
N GLY A 119 -11.40 -8.89 15.42
CA GLY A 119 -11.45 -7.84 14.43
C GLY A 119 -12.85 -7.60 13.89
N THR A 120 -13.25 -6.34 13.84
CA THR A 120 -14.51 -5.90 13.22
C THR A 120 -14.44 -5.99 11.70
N GLU A 121 -15.60 -6.04 11.04
CA GLU A 121 -15.68 -6.04 9.58
C GLU A 121 -15.04 -4.80 8.94
N ALA A 122 -15.08 -3.65 9.62
CA ALA A 122 -14.40 -2.44 9.17
C ALA A 122 -12.87 -2.60 9.16
N GLN A 123 -12.31 -3.21 10.22
CA GLN A 123 -10.86 -3.46 10.31
C GLN A 123 -10.42 -4.49 9.27
N LYS A 124 -11.20 -5.57 9.08
CA LYS A 124 -10.96 -6.56 8.03
C LYS A 124 -11.00 -5.92 6.64
N THR A 125 -12.01 -5.09 6.37
CA THR A 125 -12.15 -4.38 5.10
C THR A 125 -10.97 -3.46 4.83
N ALA A 126 -10.46 -2.77 5.86
CA ALA A 126 -9.28 -1.91 5.73
C ALA A 126 -8.02 -2.71 5.36
N ILE A 127 -7.75 -3.83 6.06
CA ILE A 127 -6.61 -4.71 5.72
C ILE A 127 -6.78 -5.34 4.33
N TYR A 128 -7.99 -5.81 4.02
CA TYR A 128 -8.32 -6.36 2.71
C TYR A 128 -8.07 -5.36 1.58
N GLY A 129 -8.43 -4.09 1.77
CA GLY A 129 -8.16 -3.02 0.80
C GLY A 129 -6.66 -2.80 0.54
N ILE A 130 -5.82 -2.88 1.58
CA ILE A 130 -4.37 -2.81 1.43
C ILE A 130 -3.85 -4.01 0.63
N GLN A 131 -4.32 -5.22 0.97
CA GLN A 131 -3.92 -6.44 0.28
C GLN A 131 -4.32 -6.44 -1.19
N LEU A 132 -5.53 -5.96 -1.52
CA LEU A 132 -5.97 -5.79 -2.90
C LEU A 132 -5.12 -4.78 -3.68
N ASN A 133 -4.78 -3.65 -3.07
CA ASN A 133 -3.92 -2.66 -3.71
C ASN A 133 -2.53 -3.24 -4.04
N VAL A 134 -1.98 -4.06 -3.14
CA VAL A 134 -0.70 -4.76 -3.37
C VAL A 134 -0.84 -5.81 -4.46
N GLU A 135 -1.88 -6.64 -4.43
CA GLU A 135 -2.17 -7.65 -5.45
C GLU A 135 -2.31 -7.02 -6.84
N GLU A 136 -3.07 -5.93 -6.95
CA GLU A 136 -3.33 -5.24 -8.20
C GLU A 136 -2.04 -4.72 -8.83
N VAL A 137 -1.17 -4.07 -8.05
CA VAL A 137 0.12 -3.61 -8.56
C VAL A 137 1.03 -4.80 -8.87
N ALA A 138 1.04 -5.85 -8.05
CA ALA A 138 1.88 -7.01 -8.29
C ALA A 138 1.56 -7.70 -9.63
N LYS A 139 0.29 -7.73 -10.04
CA LYS A 139 -0.14 -8.23 -11.36
C LYS A 139 0.43 -7.45 -12.55
N THR A 140 0.92 -6.23 -12.33
CA THR A 140 1.57 -5.42 -13.37
C THR A 140 3.05 -5.75 -13.55
N LEU A 141 3.63 -6.52 -12.62
CA LEU A 141 5.02 -6.95 -12.70
C LEU A 141 5.21 -7.92 -13.87
N GLU A 142 6.34 -7.78 -14.54
CA GLU A 142 6.65 -8.61 -15.71
C GLU A 142 7.18 -9.98 -15.31
N ASN A 143 8.15 -10.00 -14.38
CA ASN A 143 8.73 -11.22 -13.84
C ASN A 143 7.82 -11.82 -12.77
N ASP A 144 7.44 -13.06 -12.98
CA ASP A 144 6.54 -13.82 -12.11
C ASP A 144 7.10 -14.06 -10.69
N ASN A 145 8.42 -13.91 -10.53
CA ASN A 145 9.13 -14.05 -9.26
C ASN A 145 9.30 -12.73 -8.50
N ASP A 146 8.99 -11.58 -9.11
CA ASP A 146 9.06 -10.31 -8.41
C ASP A 146 7.97 -10.26 -7.33
N VAL A 147 8.33 -9.67 -6.18
CA VAL A 147 7.48 -9.68 -4.99
C VAL A 147 7.25 -8.25 -4.50
N ILE A 148 6.00 -7.93 -4.17
CA ILE A 148 5.64 -6.73 -3.40
C ILE A 148 5.26 -7.15 -1.98
N SER A 149 5.91 -6.56 -0.98
CA SER A 149 5.60 -6.77 0.44
C SER A 149 5.18 -5.47 1.10
N PHE A 150 4.00 -5.45 1.73
CA PHE A 150 3.55 -4.35 2.58
C PHE A 150 3.83 -4.68 4.04
N ILE A 151 4.65 -3.87 4.68
CA ILE A 151 5.20 -4.11 6.01
C ILE A 151 4.85 -2.94 6.95
N THR A 152 4.39 -3.27 8.15
CA THR A 152 4.21 -2.31 9.23
C THR A 152 5.13 -2.65 10.41
N PRO A 153 5.94 -1.70 10.90
CA PRO A 153 6.61 -1.84 12.19
C PRO A 153 5.59 -1.88 13.33
N TYR A 154 5.79 -2.79 14.28
CA TYR A 154 5.04 -2.84 15.54
C TYR A 154 5.82 -2.18 16.68
N THR A 155 5.08 -1.78 17.71
CA THR A 155 5.63 -1.17 18.93
C THR A 155 6.62 -2.07 19.67
N ASN A 156 6.52 -3.39 19.50
CA ASN A 156 7.45 -4.37 20.08
C ASN A 156 8.80 -4.48 19.34
N GLY A 157 9.01 -3.67 18.29
CA GLY A 157 10.25 -3.64 17.50
C GLY A 157 10.30 -4.66 16.36
N ASN A 158 9.29 -5.51 16.20
CA ASN A 158 9.19 -6.44 15.08
C ASN A 158 8.43 -5.80 13.91
N ASP A 159 8.79 -6.19 12.69
CA ASP A 159 8.04 -5.85 11.49
C ASP A 159 6.99 -6.94 11.21
N ARG A 160 5.77 -6.53 10.87
CA ARG A 160 4.70 -7.43 10.42
C ARG A 160 4.43 -7.22 8.94
N THR A 161 4.46 -8.32 8.18
CA THR A 161 4.02 -8.31 6.77
C THR A 161 2.50 -8.47 6.73
N ILE A 162 1.81 -7.49 6.15
CA ILE A 162 0.34 -7.41 6.05
C ILE A 162 -0.15 -7.95 4.71
N ALA A 163 0.61 -7.67 3.65
CA ALA A 163 0.37 -8.19 2.31
C ALA A 163 1.70 -8.62 1.70
N LYS A 164 1.68 -9.69 0.93
CA LYS A 164 2.82 -10.16 0.14
C LYS A 164 2.26 -10.82 -1.10
N SER A 165 2.60 -10.30 -2.27
CA SER A 165 2.04 -10.80 -3.53
C SER A 165 3.10 -10.81 -4.62
N THR A 166 3.03 -11.83 -5.46
CA THR A 166 3.66 -11.85 -6.78
C THR A 166 2.59 -11.48 -7.81
N LYS A 167 2.99 -11.47 -9.08
CA LYS A 167 2.06 -11.32 -10.21
C LYS A 167 0.93 -12.36 -10.21
N ASN A 168 1.24 -13.59 -9.81
CA ASN A 168 0.35 -14.73 -10.00
C ASN A 168 -0.41 -15.12 -8.74
N GLU A 169 0.09 -14.74 -7.56
CA GLU A 169 -0.53 -15.14 -6.29
C GLU A 169 -0.31 -14.17 -5.14
N ASN A 170 -1.22 -14.25 -4.18
CA ASN A 170 -1.06 -13.63 -2.87
C ASN A 170 -0.40 -14.64 -1.93
N ILE A 171 0.90 -14.46 -1.65
CA ILE A 171 1.67 -15.28 -0.71
C ILE A 171 1.09 -15.15 0.71
N ILE A 172 0.70 -13.93 1.11
CA ILE A 172 -0.17 -13.74 2.28
C ILE A 172 -1.62 -13.74 1.81
N PRO A 173 -2.47 -14.68 2.26
CA PRO A 173 -3.86 -14.75 1.84
C PRO A 173 -4.66 -13.50 2.20
N LEU A 174 -5.63 -13.19 1.35
CA LEU A 174 -6.57 -12.09 1.58
C LEU A 174 -7.42 -12.36 2.85
N VAL A 175 -7.56 -11.33 3.68
CA VAL A 175 -8.48 -11.33 4.83
C VAL A 175 -9.92 -11.46 4.32
N LYS A 176 -10.73 -12.25 5.03
CA LYS A 176 -12.15 -12.53 4.73
C LYS A 176 -13.08 -12.09 5.85
#